data_AF-G9EKN3-F1
#
_entry.id   AF-G9EKN3-F1
#
_cell.length_a   1.000
_cell.length_b   1.000
_cell.length_c   1.000
_cell.angle_alpha   90.00
_cell.angle_beta   90.00
_cell.angle_gamma   90.00
#
_symmetry.space_group_name_H-M   'P 1'
#
loop_
_entity.id
_entity.type
_entity.pdbx_description
1 polymer ?
#
loop_
_entity_poly.entity_id
_entity_poly.type
_entity_poly.pdbx_seq_one_letter_code
_entity_poly.pdbx_strand_id
1 'polypeptide(L)'
;MMLLFIIDFDETIASKNTHNAVSHISTGGMDAIWAIIKDISPISGPETWRETIRSVLEQGHSLAIASFNAYGPMVIPRYLEEVIGLTSDEVKKYMLNLGCH
;
A
#
# COMPACT_ATOMS: atom_id res chain seq x y z
N MET A 1 2.71 14.34 21.21
CA MET A 1 3.49 13.09 21.24
C MET A 1 3.44 12.51 19.85
N MET A 2 4.60 12.18 19.25
CA MET A 2 4.65 11.56 17.93
C MET A 2 4.52 10.05 18.07
N LEU A 3 3.57 9.46 17.35
CA LEU A 3 3.32 8.02 17.32
C LEU A 3 3.70 7.43 15.96
N LEU A 4 4.04 6.15 15.95
CA LEU A 4 4.23 5.36 14.73
C LEU A 4 3.06 4.38 14.59
N PHE A 5 2.29 4.53 13.52
CA PHE A 5 1.29 3.57 13.11
C PHE A 5 1.91 2.60 12.11
N ILE A 6 1.82 1.31 12.37
CA ILE A 6 2.26 0.26 11.44
C ILE A 6 1.02 -0.46 10.98
N ILE A 7 0.77 -0.42 9.68
CA ILE A 7 -0.42 -1.00 9.06
C ILE A 7 0.03 -2.07 8.08
N ASP A 8 -0.54 -3.26 8.19
CA ASP A 8 -0.33 -4.31 7.18
C ASP A 8 -0.99 -3.92 5.85
N PHE A 9 -0.46 -4.41 4.73
CA PHE A 9 -1.04 -4.11 3.42
C PHE A 9 -2.10 -5.12 3.00
N ASP A 10 -1.72 -6.39 2.96
CA ASP A 10 -2.54 -7.48 2.44
C ASP A 10 -3.67 -7.81 3.41
N GLU A 11 -4.89 -7.95 2.91
CA GLU A 11 -6.08 -8.27 3.74
C GLU A 11 -6.37 -7.25 4.87
N THR A 12 -5.68 -6.11 4.85
CA THR A 12 -5.90 -4.97 5.75
C THR A 12 -6.26 -3.74 4.91
N ILE A 13 -5.35 -3.27 4.06
CA ILE A 13 -5.65 -2.19 3.09
C ILE A 13 -6.28 -2.80 1.85
N ALA A 14 -5.58 -3.70 1.19
CA ALA A 14 -6.09 -4.43 0.03
C ALA A 14 -7.05 -5.53 0.49
N SER A 15 -8.16 -5.75 -0.21
CA SER A 15 -9.15 -6.78 0.16
C SER A 15 -8.69 -8.23 -0.05
N LYS A 16 -7.50 -8.43 -0.59
CA LYS A 16 -6.94 -9.74 -0.91
C LYS A 16 -5.45 -9.76 -0.61
N ASN A 17 -4.93 -10.96 -0.38
CA ASN A 17 -3.51 -11.23 -0.43
C ASN A 17 -2.96 -11.00 -1.85
N THR A 18 -2.27 -9.89 -2.06
CA THR A 18 -1.77 -9.46 -3.37
C THR A 18 -0.64 -10.35 -3.88
N HIS A 19 0.18 -10.94 -2.99
CA HIS A 19 1.19 -11.93 -3.38
C HIS A 19 0.53 -13.17 -4.02
N ASN A 20 -0.49 -13.74 -3.38
CA ASN A 20 -1.22 -14.89 -3.92
C ASN A 20 -1.96 -14.55 -5.22
N ALA A 21 -2.44 -13.32 -5.35
CA ALA A 21 -3.11 -12.86 -6.57
C ALA A 21 -2.18 -12.85 -7.80
N VAL A 22 -0.86 -12.73 -7.62
CA VAL A 22 0.11 -12.62 -8.73
C VAL A 22 1.18 -13.72 -8.73
N SER A 23 1.15 -14.65 -7.77
CA SER A 23 2.16 -15.71 -7.62
C SER A 23 2.25 -16.66 -8.83
N HIS A 24 1.20 -16.74 -9.64
CA HIS A 24 1.14 -17.54 -10.85
C HIS A 24 1.62 -16.81 -12.12
N ILE A 25 1.96 -15.52 -12.02
CA ILE A 25 2.44 -14.72 -13.15
C ILE A 25 3.93 -15.00 -13.39
N SER A 26 4.23 -15.78 -14.42
CA SER A 26 5.60 -16.14 -14.81
C SER A 26 6.18 -15.28 -15.93
N THR A 27 5.37 -14.43 -16.57
CA THR A 27 5.73 -13.63 -17.75
C THR A 27 5.02 -12.27 -17.73
N GLY A 28 5.62 -11.23 -18.31
CA GLY A 28 5.00 -9.90 -18.44
C GLY A 28 5.43 -8.85 -17.40
N GLY A 29 6.26 -9.23 -16.43
CA GLY A 29 6.92 -8.29 -15.51
C GLY A 29 5.96 -7.45 -14.67
N MET A 30 6.40 -6.26 -14.28
CA MET A 30 5.66 -5.39 -13.35
C MET A 30 4.33 -4.87 -13.90
N ASP A 31 4.20 -4.68 -15.20
CA ASP A 31 2.94 -4.20 -15.80
C ASP A 31 1.85 -5.27 -15.72
N ALA A 32 2.20 -6.55 -15.93
CA ALA A 32 1.27 -7.66 -15.76
C ALA A 32 0.84 -7.82 -14.28
N ILE A 33 1.78 -7.68 -13.35
CA ILE A 33 1.51 -7.68 -11.90
C ILE A 33 0.57 -6.52 -11.54
N TRP A 34 0.88 -5.30 -12.00
CA TRP A 34 0.09 -4.12 -11.71
C TRP A 34 -1.33 -4.20 -12.29
N ALA A 35 -1.48 -4.75 -13.49
CA ALA A 35 -2.78 -4.92 -14.13
C ALA A 35 -3.76 -5.74 -13.27
N ILE A 36 -3.26 -6.67 -12.46
CA ILE A 36 -4.07 -7.47 -11.53
C ILE A 36 -4.27 -6.70 -10.22
N ILE A 37 -3.20 -6.13 -9.66
CA ILE A 37 -3.26 -5.55 -8.32
C ILE A 37 -4.14 -4.30 -8.26
N LYS A 38 -4.15 -3.46 -9.31
CA LYS A 38 -4.98 -2.26 -9.36
C LYS A 38 -6.49 -2.54 -9.25
N ASP A 39 -6.91 -3.74 -9.65
CA ASP A 39 -8.32 -4.16 -9.64
C ASP A 39 -8.72 -4.79 -8.28
N ILE A 40 -7.77 -5.00 -7.38
CA ILE A 40 -8.07 -5.43 -6.01
C ILE A 40 -8.59 -4.23 -5.24
N SER A 41 -9.87 -4.25 -4.88
CA SER A 41 -10.50 -3.17 -4.13
C SER A 41 -9.89 -3.04 -2.73
N PRO A 42 -9.76 -1.82 -2.19
CA PRO A 42 -9.39 -1.62 -0.81
C PRO A 42 -10.54 -1.99 0.15
N ILE A 43 -10.22 -2.55 1.31
CA ILE A 43 -11.20 -2.82 2.38
C ILE A 43 -11.79 -1.48 2.83
N SER A 44 -13.11 -1.43 3.01
CA SER A 44 -13.87 -0.21 3.34
C SER A 44 -13.82 0.91 2.28
N GLY A 45 -13.19 0.68 1.13
CA GLY A 45 -13.13 1.63 0.02
C GLY A 45 -11.93 2.60 0.07
N PRO A 46 -11.61 3.23 -1.07
CA PRO A 46 -10.41 4.06 -1.20
C PRO A 46 -10.47 5.34 -0.36
N GLU A 47 -11.66 5.95 -0.23
CA GLU A 47 -11.84 7.18 0.55
C GLU A 47 -11.54 6.98 2.04
N THR A 48 -11.99 5.87 2.63
CA THR A 48 -11.70 5.56 4.04
C THR A 48 -10.21 5.48 4.31
N TRP A 49 -9.44 4.81 3.44
CA TRP A 49 -7.99 4.73 3.59
C TRP A 49 -7.32 6.07 3.34
N ARG A 50 -7.77 6.84 2.33
CA ARG A 50 -7.24 8.17 2.04
C ARG A 50 -7.41 9.10 3.24
N GLU A 51 -8.62 9.17 3.80
CA GLU A 51 -8.95 9.99 4.97
C GLU A 51 -8.19 9.54 6.23
N THR A 52 -8.16 8.23 6.48
CA THR A 52 -7.44 7.65 7.63
C THR A 52 -5.97 8.03 7.60
N ILE A 53 -5.33 7.80 6.45
CA ILE A 53 -3.91 8.05 6.26
C ILE A 53 -3.60 9.56 6.39
N ARG A 54 -4.42 10.42 5.75
CA ARG A 54 -4.29 11.88 5.89
C ARG A 54 -4.42 12.34 7.33
N SER A 55 -5.42 11.84 8.05
CA SER A 55 -5.66 12.20 9.45
C SER A 55 -4.45 11.86 10.32
N VAL A 56 -3.81 10.71 10.12
CA VAL A 56 -2.58 10.33 10.82
C VAL A 56 -1.45 11.34 10.55
N LEU A 57 -1.24 11.71 9.27
CA LEU A 57 -0.20 12.68 8.91
C LEU A 57 -0.47 14.09 9.42
N GLU A 58 -1.70 14.56 9.32
CA GLU A 58 -2.10 15.91 9.76
C GLU A 58 -1.97 16.09 11.27
N GLN A 59 -2.14 15.00 12.05
CA GLN A 59 -1.89 14.98 13.49
C GLN A 59 -0.39 14.94 13.84
N GLY A 60 0.50 14.95 12.84
CA GLY A 60 1.95 14.91 13.03
C GLY A 60 2.46 13.55 13.49
N HIS A 61 1.73 12.47 13.18
CA HIS A 61 2.17 11.10 13.42
C HIS A 61 2.86 10.52 12.18
N SER A 62 3.67 9.48 12.41
CA SER A 62 4.29 8.71 11.33
C SER A 62 3.46 7.47 11.04
N LEU A 63 3.45 7.05 9.77
CA LEU A 63 2.79 5.84 9.32
C LEU A 63 3.77 5.03 8.47
N ALA A 64 3.86 3.74 8.74
CA ALA A 64 4.59 2.77 7.94
C ALA A 64 3.62 1.69 7.47
N ILE A 65 3.80 1.24 6.23
CA ILE A 65 3.08 0.08 5.70
C ILE A 65 4.02 -1.11 5.77
N ALA A 66 3.66 -2.10 6.58
CA ALA A 66 4.35 -3.36 6.65
C ALA A 66 3.78 -4.30 5.58
N SER A 67 4.64 -4.96 4.82
CA SER A 67 4.24 -6.00 3.90
C SER A 67 5.40 -6.94 3.65
N PHE A 68 5.10 -8.24 3.59
CA PHE A 68 6.05 -9.29 3.17
C PHE A 68 5.93 -9.60 1.68
N ASN A 69 5.17 -8.79 0.93
CA ASN A 69 5.08 -8.96 -0.51
C ASN A 69 6.44 -8.63 -1.15
N ALA A 70 7.01 -9.59 -1.88
CA ALA A 70 8.26 -9.41 -2.64
C ALA A 70 8.20 -8.22 -3.63
N TYR A 71 7.01 -7.85 -4.08
CA TYR A 71 6.76 -6.70 -4.96
C TYR A 71 6.33 -5.44 -4.17
N GLY A 72 6.21 -5.54 -2.85
CA GLY A 72 5.75 -4.48 -1.95
C GLY A 72 6.42 -3.12 -2.19
N PRO A 73 7.77 -3.05 -2.32
CA PRO A 73 8.46 -1.77 -2.58
C PRO A 73 8.03 -1.04 -3.85
N MET A 74 7.51 -1.75 -4.86
CA MET A 74 7.07 -1.17 -6.13
C MET A 74 5.54 -1.05 -6.21
N VAL A 75 4.82 -2.03 -5.69
CA VAL A 75 3.36 -2.12 -5.77
C VAL A 75 2.68 -1.17 -4.79
N ILE A 76 3.15 -1.14 -3.53
CA ILE A 76 2.44 -0.42 -2.47
C ILE A 76 2.42 1.09 -2.74
N PRO A 77 3.54 1.76 -3.10
CA PRO A 77 3.51 3.18 -3.45
C PRO A 77 2.53 3.47 -4.58
N ARG A 78 2.56 2.65 -5.64
CA ARG A 78 1.68 2.80 -6.79
C ARG A 78 0.21 2.58 -6.45
N TYR A 79 -0.09 1.62 -5.56
CA TYR A 79 -1.44 1.37 -5.05
C TYR A 79 -1.98 2.53 -4.23
N LEU A 80 -1.16 3.11 -3.36
CA LEU A 80 -1.53 4.29 -2.61
C LEU A 80 -1.83 5.50 -3.51
N GLU A 81 -1.07 5.67 -4.59
CA GLU A 81 -1.30 6.76 -5.54
C GLU A 81 -2.52 6.51 -6.44
N GLU A 82 -2.52 5.40 -7.19
CA GLU A 82 -3.49 5.16 -8.27
C GLU A 82 -4.83 4.61 -7.78
N VAL A 83 -4.86 3.84 -6.68
CA VAL A 83 -6.08 3.19 -6.18
C VAL A 83 -6.66 3.94 -4.98
N ILE A 84 -5.82 4.29 -4.00
CA ILE A 84 -6.27 5.05 -2.83
C ILE A 84 -6.43 6.53 -3.16
N GLY A 85 -5.63 7.09 -4.07
CA GLY A 85 -5.70 8.50 -4.46
C GLY A 85 -4.90 9.44 -3.55
N LEU A 86 -3.78 8.97 -3.00
CA LEU A 86 -2.79 9.81 -2.32
C LEU A 86 -1.88 10.50 -3.35
N THR A 87 -1.40 11.68 -2.99
CA THR A 87 -0.39 12.39 -3.77
C THR A 87 0.99 11.76 -3.56
N SER A 88 1.91 11.93 -4.51
CA SER A 88 3.28 11.43 -4.36
C SER A 88 4.02 11.99 -3.15
N ASP A 89 3.69 13.22 -2.73
CA ASP A 89 4.27 13.83 -1.52
C ASP A 89 3.71 13.20 -0.24
N GLU A 90 2.44 12.84 -0.23
CA GLU A 90 1.86 12.03 0.84
C GLU A 90 2.56 10.66 0.87
N VAL A 91 2.72 9.99 -0.27
CA VAL A 91 3.34 8.67 -0.35
C VAL A 91 4.79 8.66 0.14
N LYS A 92 5.58 9.67 -0.22
CA LYS A 92 6.96 9.82 0.27
C LYS A 92 7.06 9.98 1.78
N LYS A 93 6.04 10.55 2.45
CA LYS A 93 6.02 10.70 3.91
C LYS A 93 5.85 9.36 4.64
N TYR A 94 5.36 8.29 3.99
CA TYR A 94 5.15 6.96 4.60
C TYR A 94 6.35 6.01 4.50
N MET A 95 7.35 6.31 3.67
CA MET A 95 8.39 5.33 3.32
C MET A 95 9.45 5.17 4.43
N LEU A 96 9.05 4.56 5.54
CA LEU A 96 9.88 3.63 6.30
C LEU A 96 9.49 2.22 5.86
N ASN A 97 10.08 1.77 4.75
CA ASN A 97 9.87 0.44 4.22
C ASN A 97 10.62 -0.56 5.12
N LEU A 98 9.92 -1.21 6.04
CA LEU A 98 10.50 -2.25 6.91
C LEU A 98 10.58 -3.58 6.15
N GLY A 99 11.36 -3.60 5.07
CA GLY A 99 11.75 -4.85 4.42
C GLY A 99 12.92 -5.46 5.20
N CYS A 100 12.67 -6.54 5.94
CA CYS A 100 13.76 -7.38 6.43
C CYS A 100 14.40 -8.10 5.23
N HIS A 101 15.69 -7.84 5.01
CA HIS A 101 16.55 -8.58 4.09
C HIS A 101 16.73 -10.04 4.53
#